data_AF-A0A371E3Z5-F1
#
_entry.id   AF-A0A371E3Z5-F1
#
_cell.length_a   1.000
_cell.length_b   1.000
_cell.length_c   1.000
_cell.angle_alpha   90.00
_cell.angle_beta   90.00
_cell.angle_gamma   90.00
#
_symmetry.space_group_name_H-M   'P 1'
#
loop_
_entity.id
_entity.type
_entity.pdbx_description
1 polymer ?
#
loop_
_entity_poly.entity_id
_entity_poly.type
_entity_poly.pdbx_seq_one_letter_code
_entity_poly.pdbx_strand_id
1 'polypeptide(L)'
;MPVLETLGGALFGAILQVLFDKLDSRQVLDYFRGRELDEKLLKRLKRKLLSINALVHDAELKQISDSLVKAWLHEVRDALLDAEDLLDEIDFEFTKCKMEAEYHTSAGE
;
A
#
# COMPACT_ATOMS: atom_id res chain seq x y z
N MET A 1 31.35 8.83 6.74
CA MET A 1 30.26 8.64 7.72
C MET A 1 29.42 7.49 7.25
N PRO A 2 29.10 6.50 8.10
CA PRO A 2 28.12 5.50 7.69
C PRO A 2 26.79 6.23 7.47
N VAL A 3 26.12 5.88 6.38
CA VAL A 3 24.76 6.33 6.07
C VAL A 3 23.93 6.06 7.30
N LEU A 4 23.36 7.11 7.89
CA LEU A 4 22.40 6.95 8.98
C LEU A 4 21.14 6.37 8.33
N GLU A 5 21.12 5.06 8.12
CA GLU A 5 19.90 4.32 7.84
C GLU A 5 19.06 4.44 9.11
N THR A 6 18.17 5.42 9.12
CA THR A 6 17.25 5.59 10.25
C THR A 6 16.31 4.38 10.28
N LEU A 7 15.89 3.97 11.49
CA LEU A 7 14.85 2.94 11.63
C LEU A 7 13.55 3.32 10.90
N GLY A 8 13.30 4.63 10.72
CA GLY A 8 12.21 5.13 9.90
C GLY A 8 12.38 4.77 8.42
N GLY A 9 13.58 4.98 7.87
CA GLY A 9 13.80 4.87 6.42
C GLY A 9 13.67 3.43 5.93
N ALA A 10 14.20 2.51 6.73
CA ALA A 10 14.04 1.08 6.48
C ALA A 10 12.56 0.67 6.53
N LEU A 11 11.78 1.21 7.47
CA LEU A 11 10.36 0.91 7.59
C LEU A 11 9.54 1.48 6.43
N PHE A 12 9.71 2.75 6.09
CA PHE A 12 9.00 3.38 4.97
C PHE A 12 9.33 2.68 3.66
N GLY A 13 10.60 2.36 3.41
CA GLY A 13 11.01 1.62 2.22
C GLY A 13 10.32 0.27 2.12
N ALA A 14 10.28 -0.49 3.22
CA ALA A 14 9.63 -1.80 3.27
C ALA A 14 8.11 -1.70 2.99
N ILE A 15 7.39 -0.82 3.70
CA ILE A 15 5.93 -0.67 3.52
C ILE A 15 5.61 -0.18 2.10
N LEU A 16 6.35 0.82 1.60
CA LEU A 16 6.13 1.33 0.25
C LEU A 16 6.35 0.26 -0.83
N GLN A 17 7.36 -0.61 -0.65
CA GLN A 17 7.58 -1.72 -1.55
C GLN A 17 6.40 -2.69 -1.54
N VAL A 18 5.92 -3.09 -0.35
CA VAL A 18 4.75 -3.97 -0.23
C VAL A 18 3.52 -3.36 -0.90
N LEU A 19 3.27 -2.06 -0.70
CA LEU A 19 2.17 -1.35 -1.35
C LEU A 19 2.31 -1.33 -2.88
N PHE A 20 3.51 -1.10 -3.41
CA PHE A 20 3.71 -1.15 -4.86
C PHE A 20 3.47 -2.55 -5.43
N ASP A 21 3.97 -3.59 -4.76
CA ASP A 21 3.78 -4.98 -5.17
C ASP A 21 2.29 -5.36 -5.14
N LYS A 22 1.56 -4.96 -4.09
CA LYS A 22 0.10 -5.18 -3.98
C LYS A 22 -0.67 -4.44 -5.06
N LEU A 23 -0.32 -3.19 -5.35
CA LEU A 23 -0.99 -2.40 -6.40
C LEU A 23 -0.75 -2.95 -7.81
N ASP A 24 0.37 -3.61 -8.04
CA ASP A 24 0.71 -4.28 -9.30
C ASP A 24 0.27 -5.76 -9.32
N SER A 25 -0.30 -6.26 -8.21
CA SER A 25 -0.80 -7.63 -8.11
C SER A 25 -2.01 -7.86 -9.01
N ARG A 26 -2.13 -9.08 -9.55
CA ARG A 26 -3.28 -9.45 -10.37
C ARG A 26 -4.57 -9.43 -9.57
N GLN A 27 -4.52 -9.80 -8.31
CA GLN A 27 -5.69 -9.90 -7.45
C GLN A 27 -6.36 -8.54 -7.24
N VAL A 28 -5.59 -7.51 -6.90
CA VAL A 28 -6.12 -6.15 -6.75
C VAL A 28 -6.64 -5.62 -8.09
N LEU A 29 -5.90 -5.84 -9.19
CA LEU A 29 -6.34 -5.40 -10.52
C LEU A 29 -7.62 -6.11 -10.99
N ASP A 30 -7.70 -7.42 -10.82
CA ASP A 30 -8.84 -8.23 -11.22
C ASP A 30 -10.04 -8.01 -10.29
N TYR A 31 -9.84 -7.71 -9.01
CA TYR A 31 -10.91 -7.25 -8.11
C TYR A 31 -11.55 -5.95 -8.63
N PHE A 32 -10.72 -4.96 -8.99
CA PHE A 32 -11.21 -3.69 -9.53
C PHE A 32 -11.95 -3.91 -10.86
N ARG A 33 -11.39 -4.73 -11.76
CA ARG A 33 -12.02 -5.04 -13.06
C ARG A 33 -13.33 -5.81 -12.88
N GLY A 34 -13.36 -6.82 -12.00
CA GLY A 34 -14.51 -7.67 -11.76
C GLY A 34 -15.68 -6.94 -11.08
N ARG A 35 -15.42 -5.84 -10.36
CA ARG A 35 -16.45 -4.97 -9.76
C ARG A 35 -16.66 -3.65 -10.51
N GLU A 36 -16.12 -3.51 -11.72
CA GLU A 36 -16.21 -2.30 -12.55
C GLU A 36 -15.77 -1.01 -11.84
N LEU A 37 -14.79 -1.11 -10.93
CA LEU A 37 -14.21 0.03 -10.22
C LEU A 37 -13.23 0.80 -11.11
N ASP A 38 -13.11 2.10 -10.88
CA ASP A 38 -12.23 2.96 -11.69
C ASP A 38 -10.74 2.66 -11.39
N GLU A 39 -10.06 1.98 -12.32
CA GLU A 39 -8.61 1.71 -12.25
C GLU A 39 -7.75 2.98 -12.14
N LYS A 40 -8.29 4.16 -12.49
CA LYS A 40 -7.58 5.44 -12.28
C LYS A 40 -7.34 5.70 -10.79
N LEU A 41 -8.13 5.11 -9.89
CA LEU A 41 -7.93 5.21 -8.45
C LEU A 41 -6.61 4.55 -8.02
N LEU A 42 -6.32 3.35 -8.52
CA LEU A 42 -5.05 2.65 -8.27
C LEU A 42 -3.87 3.45 -8.82
N LYS A 43 -3.99 3.97 -10.05
CA LYS A 43 -2.96 4.85 -10.66
C LYS A 43 -2.75 6.13 -9.86
N ARG A 44 -3.81 6.69 -9.28
CA ARG A 44 -3.73 7.88 -8.42
C ARG A 44 -3.04 7.56 -7.10
N LEU A 45 -3.36 6.43 -6.47
CA LEU A 45 -2.71 5.98 -5.24
C LEU A 45 -1.21 5.73 -5.49
N LYS A 46 -0.86 4.99 -6.54
CA LYS A 46 0.54 4.74 -6.92
C LYS A 46 1.35 6.03 -7.10
N ARG A 47 0.77 7.04 -7.76
CA ARG A 47 1.43 8.36 -7.90
C ARG A 47 1.64 9.05 -6.56
N LYS A 48 0.67 9.01 -5.64
CA LYS A 48 0.83 9.58 -4.30
C LYS A 48 1.93 8.88 -3.51
N LEU A 49 1.98 7.55 -3.56
CA LEU A 49 3.03 6.75 -2.91
C LEU A 49 4.43 7.06 -3.46
N LEU A 50 4.56 7.25 -4.77
CA LEU A 50 5.81 7.69 -5.39
C LEU A 50 6.24 9.08 -4.88
N SER A 51 5.31 10.01 -4.75
CA SER A 51 5.60 11.33 -4.15
C SER A 51 6.06 11.20 -2.70
N ILE A 52 5.43 10.33 -1.90
CA ILE A 52 5.84 10.07 -0.52
C ILE A 52 7.26 9.49 -0.50
N ASN A 53 7.54 8.46 -1.30
CA ASN A 53 8.85 7.81 -1.38
C ASN A 53 9.98 8.81 -1.69
N ALA A 54 9.71 9.79 -2.57
CA ALA A 54 10.68 10.84 -2.90
C ALA A 54 10.92 11.84 -1.76
N LEU A 55 9.94 12.07 -0.89
CA LEU A 55 9.99 13.07 0.18
C LEU A 55 10.44 12.50 1.53
N VAL A 56 10.25 11.21 1.78
CA VAL A 56 10.52 10.58 3.08
C VAL A 56 11.98 10.76 3.50
N HIS A 57 12.94 10.58 2.60
CA HIS A 57 14.36 10.75 2.94
C HIS A 57 14.66 12.17 3.48
N ASP A 58 14.19 13.20 2.76
CA ASP A 58 14.38 14.59 3.17
C ASP A 58 13.65 14.91 4.47
N ALA A 59 12.44 14.34 4.66
CA ALA A 59 11.65 14.53 5.86
C ALA A 59 12.31 13.86 7.08
N GLU A 60 12.92 12.68 6.92
CA GLU A 60 13.59 11.97 8.01
C GLU A 60 14.78 12.71 8.58
N LEU A 61 15.54 13.39 7.73
CA LEU A 61 16.64 14.24 8.17
C LEU A 61 16.12 15.47 8.93
N LYS A 62 14.99 16.03 8.50
CA LYS A 62 14.38 17.22 9.09
C LYS A 62 13.60 16.94 10.39
N GLN A 63 13.14 15.71 10.61
CA GLN A 63 12.33 15.36 11.80
C GLN A 63 13.06 15.60 13.14
N ILE A 64 14.41 15.63 13.11
CA ILE A 64 15.24 15.82 14.30
C ILE A 64 15.10 17.24 14.84
N SER A 65 15.01 18.23 13.95
CA SER A 65 14.96 19.65 14.28
C SER A 65 13.58 20.28 14.12
N ASP A 66 12.67 19.64 13.36
CA ASP A 66 11.34 20.15 13.07
C ASP A 66 10.26 19.17 13.56
N SER A 67 9.55 19.57 14.62
CA SER A 67 8.47 18.78 15.22
C SER A 67 7.24 18.66 14.32
N LEU A 68 7.00 19.62 13.42
CA LEU A 68 5.91 19.54 12.44
C LEU A 68 6.23 18.47 11.38
N VAL A 69 7.48 18.40 10.92
CA VAL A 69 7.92 17.33 10.01
C VAL A 69 7.84 15.96 10.67
N LYS A 70 8.20 15.86 11.97
CA LYS A 70 8.05 14.62 12.73
C LYS A 70 6.58 14.18 12.84
N ALA A 71 5.67 15.11 13.15
CA ALA A 71 4.24 14.81 13.19
C ALA A 71 3.71 14.40 11.81
N TRP A 72 4.11 15.10 10.75
CA TRP A 72 3.73 14.74 9.38
C TRP A 72 4.22 13.33 8.99
N LEU A 73 5.44 12.95 9.34
CA LEU A 73 5.95 11.59 9.10
C LEU A 73 5.14 10.52 9.85
N HIS A 74 4.69 10.82 11.07
CA HIS A 74 3.83 9.90 11.82
C HIS A 74 2.50 9.67 11.07
N GLU A 75 1.83 10.73 10.65
CA GLU A 75 0.58 10.65 9.89
C GLU A 75 0.76 9.93 8.54
N VAL A 76 1.89 10.18 7.85
CA VAL A 76 2.20 9.46 6.61
C VAL A 76 2.39 7.98 6.88
N ARG A 77 3.07 7.61 7.97
CA ARG A 77 3.25 6.20 8.34
C ARG A 77 1.90 5.52 8.59
N ASP A 78 1.04 6.14 9.38
CA ASP A 78 -0.28 5.59 9.69
C ASP A 78 -1.10 5.41 8.40
N ALA A 79 -1.10 6.41 7.52
CA ALA A 79 -1.79 6.32 6.23
C ALA A 79 -1.24 5.23 5.29
N LEU A 80 0.06 4.91 5.37
CA LEU A 80 0.65 3.81 4.59
C LEU A 80 0.23 2.45 5.14
N LEU A 81 0.16 2.30 6.47
CA LEU A 81 -0.34 1.08 7.12
C LEU A 81 -1.82 0.87 6.84
N ASP A 82 -2.65 1.92 6.94
CA ASP A 82 -4.06 1.86 6.58
C ASP A 82 -4.27 1.45 5.11
N ALA A 83 -3.42 1.94 4.21
CA ALA A 83 -3.45 1.54 2.81
C ALA A 83 -3.03 0.08 2.60
N GLU A 84 -2.10 -0.42 3.41
CA GLU A 84 -1.64 -1.80 3.35
C GLU A 84 -2.75 -2.76 3.79
N ASP A 85 -3.38 -2.47 4.93
CA ASP A 85 -4.50 -3.21 5.50
C ASP A 85 -5.68 -3.26 4.51
N LEU A 86 -6.03 -2.12 3.89
CA LEU A 86 -7.10 -2.06 2.90
C LEU A 86 -6.81 -2.92 1.66
N LEU A 87 -5.55 -2.93 1.18
CA LEU A 87 -5.18 -3.76 0.03
C LEU A 87 -5.17 -5.26 0.39
N ASP A 88 -4.83 -5.62 1.63
CA ASP A 88 -4.96 -7.00 2.12
C ASP A 88 -6.42 -7.43 2.22
N GLU A 89 -7.31 -6.56 2.69
CA GLU A 89 -8.74 -6.85 2.73
C GLU A 89 -9.31 -7.09 1.33
N ILE A 90 -8.86 -6.33 0.33
CA ILE A 90 -9.23 -6.55 -1.08
C ILE A 90 -8.74 -7.92 -1.58
N ASP A 91 -7.49 -8.29 -1.31
CA ASP A 91 -6.92 -9.58 -1.74
C ASP A 91 -7.64 -10.76 -1.07
N PHE A 92 -7.96 -10.62 0.22
CA PHE A 92 -8.71 -11.60 0.99
C PHE A 92 -10.13 -11.79 0.44
N GLU A 93 -10.87 -10.69 0.24
CA GLU A 93 -12.24 -10.75 -0.30
C GLU A 93 -12.27 -11.32 -1.72
N PHE A 94 -11.27 -11.00 -2.57
CA PHE A 94 -11.15 -11.60 -3.89
C PHE A 94 -10.95 -13.12 -3.81
N THR A 95 -10.05 -13.57 -2.94
CA THR A 95 -9.76 -14.99 -2.73
C THR A 95 -10.99 -15.75 -2.24
N LYS A 96 -11.72 -15.16 -1.29
CA LYS A 96 -12.97 -15.71 -0.76
C LYS A 96 -14.05 -15.86 -1.83
N CYS A 97 -14.30 -14.81 -2.62
CA CYS A 97 -15.27 -14.88 -3.72
C CYS A 97 -14.92 -15.98 -4.73
N LYS A 98 -13.63 -16.17 -5.03
CA LYS A 98 -13.17 -17.24 -5.94
C LYS A 98 -13.45 -18.63 -5.38
N MET A 99 -13.15 -18.85 -4.09
CA MET A 99 -13.43 -20.13 -3.43
C MET A 99 -14.93 -20.44 -3.43
N GLU A 100 -15.78 -19.49 -3.05
CA GLU A 100 -17.25 -19.66 -3.04
C GLU A 100 -17.79 -20.03 -4.44
N ALA A 101 -17.28 -19.42 -5.50
CA ALA A 101 -17.66 -19.75 -6.88
C ALA A 101 -17.24 -21.18 -7.30
N GLU A 102 -16.06 -21.64 -6.86
CA GLU A 102 -15.57 -23.00 -7.13
C GLU A 102 -16.42 -24.07 -6.42
N TYR A 103 -16.84 -23.84 -5.18
CA TYR A 103 -17.71 -24.75 -4.44
C TYR A 103 -19.12 -24.88 -5.05
N HIS A 104 -19.69 -23.80 -5.57
CA HIS A 104 -21.01 -23.85 -6.22
C HIS A 104 -21.01 -24.48 -7.61
N THR A 105 -19.85 -24.52 -8.27
CA THR A 105 -19.71 -25.18 -9.59
C THR A 105 -19.53 -26.69 -9.45
N SER A 106 -18.87 -27.16 -8.38
CA SER A 106 -18.66 -28.60 -8.12
C SER A 106 -19.86 -29.33 -7.52
N ALA A 107 -20.81 -28.63 -6.90
CA ALA A 107 -22.01 -29.26 -6.30
C ALA A 107 -23.18 -29.43 -7.29
N GLY A 108 -23.00 -28.99 -8.56
CA GLY A 108 -24.00 -29.08 -9.62
C GLY A 108 -23.76 -30.19 -10.65
N GLU A 109 -22.72 -31.00 -10.49
CA GLU A 109 -22.43 -32.18 -11.34
C GLU A 109 -22.89 -33.50 -10.71
#